data_AF-A0A9P3LFV0-F1
#
_entry.id   AF-A0A9P3LFV0-F1
#
_cell.length_a   1.000
_cell.length_b   1.000
_cell.length_c   1.000
_cell.angle_alpha   90.00
_cell.angle_beta   90.00
_cell.angle_gamma   90.00
#
_symmetry.space_group_name_H-M   'P 1'
#
loop_
_entity.id
_entity.type
_entity.pdbx_description
1 polymer ?
#
loop_
_entity_poly.entity_id
_entity_poly.type
_entity_poly.pdbx_seq_one_letter_code
_entity_poly.pdbx_strand_id
1 'polypeptide(L)'
;MANIPASWDEQPAVPPGTSAEKIHLRINYPGSPTFDEAINVLDHKKNRQPVSKAKLLQRVCLAIKNMTQKNARSADSVPDPWRIGPGGIGFENIVLHSLEHVSRGTWQPTLSVCSIRV
;
A
#
# COMPACT_ATOMS: atom_id res chain seq x y z
N MET A 1 -9.23 -3.94 10.94
CA MET A 1 -7.78 -4.02 11.24
C MET A 1 -7.22 -5.13 10.38
N ALA A 2 -6.17 -4.88 9.58
CA ALA A 2 -5.54 -5.94 8.79
C ALA A 2 -4.85 -6.93 9.74
N ASN A 3 -5.04 -8.24 9.53
CA ASN A 3 -4.46 -9.28 10.37
C ASN A 3 -2.99 -9.48 9.95
N ILE A 4 -2.05 -8.90 10.70
CA ILE A 4 -0.61 -8.97 10.40
C ILE A 4 -0.03 -10.20 11.12
N PRO A 5 0.65 -11.13 10.44
CA PRO A 5 1.28 -12.27 11.09
C PRO A 5 2.39 -11.82 12.06
N ALA A 6 2.46 -12.41 13.26
CA ALA A 6 3.45 -12.06 14.28
C ALA A 6 4.92 -12.18 13.79
N SER A 7 5.18 -13.08 12.83
CA SER A 7 6.50 -13.25 12.21
C SER A 7 7.01 -12.04 11.40
N TRP A 8 6.13 -11.06 11.12
CA TRP A 8 6.48 -9.85 10.40
C TRP A 8 6.97 -8.72 11.31
N ASP A 9 6.76 -8.80 12.63
CA ASP A 9 7.22 -7.76 13.55
C ASP A 9 8.73 -7.81 13.80
N GLU A 10 9.35 -8.98 13.68
CA GLU A 10 10.77 -9.20 14.02
C GLU A 10 11.74 -8.92 12.87
N GLN A 11 11.24 -8.75 11.64
CA GLN A 11 12.09 -8.54 10.47
C GLN A 11 12.20 -7.05 10.09
N PRO A 12 13.41 -6.53 9.83
CA PRO A 12 13.57 -5.19 9.30
C PRO A 12 12.87 -5.11 7.94
N ALA A 13 12.13 -4.01 7.72
CA ALA A 13 11.34 -3.84 6.50
C ALA A 13 12.21 -3.73 5.24
N VAL A 14 13.47 -3.35 5.40
CA VAL A 14 14.40 -3.10 4.31
C VAL A 14 15.73 -3.80 4.63
N PRO A 15 16.43 -4.37 3.64
CA PRO A 15 17.73 -5.00 3.85
C PRO A 15 18.73 -4.04 4.54
N PRO A 16 19.58 -4.54 5.44
CA PRO A 16 20.66 -3.76 6.04
C PRO A 16 21.54 -3.12 4.97
N GLY A 17 21.90 -1.84 5.13
CA GLY A 17 22.72 -1.10 4.15
C GLY A 17 21.93 -0.33 3.10
N THR A 18 20.60 -0.37 3.13
CA THR A 18 19.77 0.50 2.27
C THR A 18 19.73 1.92 2.82
N SER A 19 20.32 2.87 2.09
CA SER A 19 20.31 4.30 2.44
C SER A 19 19.02 5.03 2.07
N ALA A 20 18.07 4.33 1.43
CA ALA A 20 16.82 4.93 1.00
C ALA A 20 15.95 5.26 2.21
N GLU A 21 15.72 6.56 2.46
CA GLU A 21 14.82 7.04 3.51
C GLU A 21 13.35 6.73 3.21
N LYS A 22 13.05 6.55 1.91
CA LYS A 22 11.72 6.37 1.35
C LYS A 22 11.70 5.20 0.37
N ILE A 23 10.56 4.56 0.26
CA ILE A 23 10.24 3.63 -0.81
C ILE A 23 9.08 4.18 -1.65
N HIS A 24 9.02 3.80 -2.91
CA HIS A 24 7.89 4.11 -3.77
C HIS A 24 6.90 2.95 -3.79
N LEU A 25 5.64 3.26 -3.43
CA LEU A 25 4.49 2.39 -3.58
C LEU A 25 3.82 2.70 -4.91
N ARG A 26 3.82 1.72 -5.82
CA ARG A 26 3.16 1.84 -7.13
C ARG A 26 1.94 0.94 -7.22
N ILE A 27 0.81 1.52 -7.59
CA ILE A 27 -0.44 0.79 -7.83
C ILE A 27 -0.96 1.16 -9.21
N ASN A 28 -1.12 0.14 -10.05
CA ASN A 28 -1.71 0.25 -11.37
C ASN A 28 -3.02 -0.54 -11.36
N TYR A 29 -4.11 0.07 -11.80
CA TYR A 29 -5.36 -0.64 -12.04
C TYR A 29 -6.08 -0.06 -13.26
N PRO A 30 -6.92 -0.85 -13.95
CA PRO A 30 -7.52 -0.45 -15.22
C PRO A 30 -8.38 0.82 -15.09
N GLY A 31 -8.25 1.71 -16.07
CA GLY A 31 -9.09 2.91 -16.17
C GLY A 31 -8.69 4.06 -15.25
N SER A 32 -7.58 3.96 -14.52
CA SER A 32 -7.06 5.03 -13.67
C SER A 32 -5.58 5.32 -13.95
N PRO A 33 -5.12 6.57 -13.73
CA PRO A 33 -3.69 6.87 -13.68
C PRO A 33 -2.97 6.01 -12.65
N THR A 34 -1.71 5.67 -12.95
CA THR A 34 -0.79 5.04 -11.99
C THR A 34 -0.70 5.87 -10.73
N PHE A 35 -0.94 5.22 -9.59
CA PHE A 35 -0.69 5.79 -8.28
C PHE A 35 0.75 5.52 -7.87
N ASP A 36 1.53 6.57 -7.57
CA ASP A 36 2.89 6.49 -7.04
C ASP A 36 2.96 7.36 -5.77
N GLU A 37 3.16 6.72 -4.61
CA GLU A 37 3.32 7.42 -3.32
C GLU A 37 4.62 7.00 -2.63
N ALA A 38 5.39 8.00 -2.18
CA ALA A 38 6.60 7.77 -1.42
C ALA A 38 6.27 7.52 0.06
N ILE A 39 6.61 6.34 0.57
CA ILE A 39 6.44 5.92 1.95
C ILE A 39 7.78 5.98 2.67
N ASN A 40 7.85 6.70 3.78
CA ASN A 40 9.04 6.68 4.63
C ASN A 40 9.29 5.25 5.15
N VAL A 41 10.53 4.79 5.15
CA VAL A 41 10.92 3.47 5.69
C VAL A 41 11.81 3.55 6.91
N LEU A 42 12.18 4.76 7.31
CA LEU A 42 12.93 4.98 8.54
C LEU A 42 12.00 5.45 9.67
N ASP A 43 12.36 5.09 10.89
CA ASP A 43 11.79 5.65 12.10
C ASP A 43 12.64 6.85 12.54
N HIS A 44 12.18 8.06 12.19
CA HIS A 44 12.83 9.30 12.59
C HIS A 44 12.83 9.52 14.12
N LYS A 45 11.96 8.81 14.88
CA LYS A 45 11.93 8.89 16.34
C LYS A 45 12.91 7.92 17.02
N LYS A 46 13.35 6.86 16.32
CA LYS A 46 14.28 5.83 16.83
C LYS A 46 15.57 5.78 16.01
N ASN A 47 16.36 6.87 16.03
CA ASN A 47 17.69 6.93 15.42
C ASN A 47 17.76 6.57 13.92
N ARG A 48 16.73 6.90 13.12
CA ARG A 48 16.69 6.65 11.67
C ARG A 48 16.89 5.16 11.33
N GLN A 49 16.49 4.27 12.22
CA GLN A 49 16.50 2.83 11.97
C GLN A 49 15.37 2.46 10.99
N PRO A 50 15.55 1.43 10.14
CA PRO A 50 14.47 0.89 9.34
C PRO A 50 13.28 0.51 10.22
N VAL A 51 12.07 0.81 9.76
CA VAL A 51 10.85 0.37 10.44
C VAL A 51 10.71 -1.16 10.36
N SER A 52 9.93 -1.77 11.26
CA SER A 52 9.56 -3.18 11.14
C SER A 52 8.68 -3.40 9.90
N LYS A 53 8.66 -4.62 9.34
CA LYS A 53 7.75 -4.95 8.23
C LYS A 53 6.29 -4.67 8.58
N ALA A 54 5.85 -4.95 9.81
CA ALA A 54 4.49 -4.65 10.25
C ALA A 54 4.18 -3.14 10.18
N LYS A 55 5.12 -2.29 10.61
CA LYS A 55 4.95 -0.84 10.54
C LYS A 55 5.02 -0.32 9.11
N LEU A 56 5.84 -0.94 8.25
CA LEU A 56 5.81 -0.67 6.81
C LEU A 56 4.45 -1.03 6.22
N LEU A 57 3.92 -2.21 6.56
CA LEU A 57 2.63 -2.68 6.11
C LEU A 57 1.50 -1.74 6.53
N GLN A 58 1.51 -1.26 7.77
CA GLN A 58 0.56 -0.24 8.23
C GLN A 58 0.64 1.05 7.41
N ARG A 59 1.86 1.51 7.08
CA ARG A 59 2.05 2.69 6.21
C ARG A 59 1.52 2.43 4.80
N VAL A 60 1.73 1.24 4.24
CA VAL A 60 1.18 0.82 2.93
C VAL A 60 -0.35 0.78 2.97
N CYS A 61 -0.95 0.16 3.99
CA CYS A 61 -2.41 0.13 4.15
C CYS A 61 -3.00 1.55 4.26
N LEU A 62 -2.33 2.45 4.98
CA LEU A 62 -2.75 3.84 5.09
C LEU A 62 -2.66 4.58 3.74
N ALA A 63 -1.59 4.34 2.98
CA ALA A 63 -1.43 4.88 1.62
C ALA A 63 -2.56 4.41 0.70
N ILE A 64 -2.89 3.11 0.71
CA ILE A 64 -4.01 2.54 -0.06
C ILE A 64 -5.36 3.15 0.37
N LYS A 65 -5.58 3.32 1.68
CA LYS A 65 -6.79 3.98 2.20
C LYS A 65 -6.90 5.43 1.72
N ASN A 66 -5.80 6.17 1.76
CA ASN A 66 -5.78 7.56 1.29
C ASN A 66 -5.98 7.64 -0.23
N MET A 67 -5.39 6.72 -0.99
CA MET A 67 -5.60 6.59 -2.44
C MET A 67 -7.09 6.35 -2.75
N THR A 68 -7.71 5.37 -2.11
CA THR A 68 -9.13 5.05 -2.34
C THR A 68 -10.03 6.25 -2.03
N GLN A 69 -9.76 6.97 -0.94
CA GLN A 69 -10.51 8.18 -0.59
C GLN A 69 -10.29 9.35 -1.56
N LYS A 70 -9.05 9.55 -2.05
CA LYS A 70 -8.74 10.57 -3.06
C LYS A 70 -9.45 10.28 -4.38
N ASN A 71 -9.38 9.03 -4.85
CA ASN A 71 -9.92 8.61 -6.14
C ASN A 71 -11.44 8.42 -6.11
N ALA A 72 -12.06 8.20 -4.94
CA ALA A 72 -13.51 8.19 -4.78
C ALA A 72 -14.19 9.50 -5.22
N ARG A 73 -13.45 10.62 -5.21
CA ARG A 73 -13.95 11.92 -5.67
C ARG A 73 -13.88 12.11 -7.20
N SER A 74 -13.15 11.23 -7.89
CA SER A 74 -12.95 11.26 -9.35
C SER A 74 -13.64 10.08 -10.05
N ALA A 75 -14.61 9.45 -9.37
CA ALA A 75 -15.21 8.19 -9.76
C ALA A 75 -16.11 8.24 -11.01
N ASP A 76 -16.47 9.43 -11.49
CA ASP A 76 -17.43 9.61 -12.59
C ASP A 76 -16.91 9.17 -13.97
N SER A 77 -15.62 8.87 -14.11
CA SER A 77 -14.97 8.56 -15.40
C SER A 77 -14.28 7.19 -15.46
N VAL A 78 -14.38 6.35 -14.43
CA VAL A 78 -13.78 5.00 -14.41
C VAL A 78 -14.84 3.95 -14.75
N PRO A 79 -14.61 3.04 -15.73
CA PRO A 79 -15.55 1.97 -16.06
C PRO A 79 -15.74 0.98 -14.89
N ASP A 80 -16.98 0.54 -14.67
CA ASP A 80 -17.24 -0.66 -13.84
C ASP A 80 -16.51 -1.88 -14.45
N PRO A 81 -15.89 -2.77 -13.65
CA PRO A 81 -16.02 -2.92 -12.19
C PRO A 81 -14.96 -2.19 -11.34
N TRP A 82 -14.13 -1.33 -11.94
CA TRP A 82 -12.96 -0.74 -11.28
C TRP A 82 -13.21 0.62 -10.62
N ARG A 83 -14.48 1.05 -10.59
CA ARG A 83 -14.90 2.28 -9.95
C ARG A 83 -14.52 2.26 -8.47
N ILE A 84 -13.73 3.23 -8.02
CA ILE A 84 -13.37 3.39 -6.60
C ILE A 84 -14.34 4.37 -5.95
N GLY A 85 -14.79 4.08 -4.73
CA GLY A 85 -15.67 4.97 -3.96
C GLY A 85 -17.08 4.41 -3.77
N PRO A 86 -18.06 5.27 -3.38
CA PRO A 86 -19.41 4.83 -3.03
C PRO A 86 -20.08 4.00 -4.14
N GLY A 87 -20.48 2.76 -3.79
CA GLY A 87 -21.08 1.82 -4.74
C GLY A 87 -20.08 1.15 -5.70
N GLY A 88 -18.78 1.25 -5.44
CA GLY A 88 -17.70 0.57 -6.15
C GLY A 88 -16.71 -0.09 -5.17
N ILE A 89 -15.45 -0.18 -5.55
CA ILE A 89 -14.36 -0.71 -4.73
C ILE A 89 -14.03 0.27 -3.60
N GLY A 90 -14.34 -0.13 -2.36
CA GLY A 90 -13.90 0.51 -1.14
C GLY A 90 -12.54 -0.02 -0.65
N PHE A 91 -12.01 0.60 0.41
CA PHE A 91 -10.78 0.13 1.05
C PHE A 91 -10.96 -1.29 1.63
N GLU A 92 -12.15 -1.55 2.16
CA GLU A 92 -12.59 -2.84 2.70
C GLU A 92 -12.60 -3.97 1.66
N ASN A 93 -12.64 -3.63 0.37
CA ASN A 93 -12.60 -4.59 -0.71
C ASN A 93 -11.17 -4.94 -1.14
N ILE A 94 -10.14 -4.24 -0.64
CA ILE A 94 -8.76 -4.44 -1.07
C ILE A 94 -8.05 -5.39 -0.10
N VAL A 95 -7.54 -6.49 -0.64
CA VAL A 95 -6.71 -7.45 0.09
C VAL A 95 -5.27 -7.32 -0.37
N LEU A 96 -4.36 -7.08 0.57
CA LEU A 96 -2.92 -7.05 0.33
C LEU A 96 -2.34 -8.45 0.57
N HIS A 97 -1.88 -9.11 -0.49
CA HIS A 97 -1.34 -10.47 -0.44
C HIS A 97 0.16 -10.49 -0.13
N SER A 98 0.94 -9.68 -0.85
CA SER A 98 2.39 -9.64 -0.71
C SER A 98 2.93 -8.24 -0.94
N LEU A 99 4.15 -7.98 -0.45
CA LEU A 99 4.92 -6.79 -0.73
C LEU A 99 6.31 -7.23 -1.18
N GLU A 100 6.60 -7.05 -2.47
CA GLU A 100 7.80 -7.58 -3.11
C GLU A 100 8.81 -6.47 -3.37
N HIS A 101 10.09 -6.74 -3.09
CA HIS A 101 11.17 -5.82 -3.40
C HIS A 101 11.63 -6.05 -4.84
N VAL A 102 11.25 -5.14 -5.73
CA VAL A 102 11.49 -5.26 -7.18
C VAL A 102 12.78 -4.56 -7.61
N SER A 103 13.15 -3.45 -6.97
CA SER A 103 14.40 -2.74 -7.25
C SER A 103 14.77 -1.83 -6.07
N ARG A 104 15.98 -1.23 -6.10
CA ARG A 104 16.49 -0.37 -5.01
C ARG A 104 15.48 0.74 -4.67
N GLY A 105 14.86 0.64 -3.49
CA GLY A 105 13.88 1.64 -3.01
C GLY A 105 12.49 1.54 -3.64
N THR A 106 12.21 0.48 -4.40
CA THR A 106 10.88 0.24 -5.00
C THR A 106 10.29 -1.05 -4.44
N TRP A 107 9.07 -0.94 -3.93
CA TRP A 107 8.32 -2.09 -3.47
C TRP A 107 6.99 -2.16 -4.20
N GLN A 108 6.65 -3.36 -4.64
CA GLN A 108 5.43 -3.61 -5.38
C GLN A 108 4.46 -4.43 -4.52
N PRO A 109 3.27 -3.91 -4.21
CA PRO A 109 2.25 -4.68 -3.53
C PRO A 109 1.52 -5.57 -4.55
N THR A 110 1.23 -6.80 -4.14
CA THR A 110 0.24 -7.62 -4.85
C THR A 110 -1.09 -7.46 -4.13
N LEU A 111 -2.07 -6.88 -4.84
CA LEU A 111 -3.40 -6.60 -4.34
C LEU A 111 -4.43 -7.46 -5.07
N SER A 112 -5.48 -7.87 -4.37
CA SER A 112 -6.71 -8.34 -5.00
C SER A 112 -7.90 -7.52 -4.52
N VAL A 113 -8.96 -7.54 -5.32
CA VAL A 113 -10.24 -6.93 -4.98
C VAL A 113 -11.23 -8.04 -4.68
N CYS A 114 -11.73 -8.08 -3.44
CA CYS A 114 -12.82 -8.94 -3.05
C CYS A 114 -14.11 -8.11 -3.09
N SER A 115 -14.92 -8.31 -4.13
CA SER A 115 -16.28 -7.76 -4.16
C SER A 115 -17.11 -8.52 -3.13
N ILE A 116 -17.38 -7.89 -1.99
CA ILE A 116 -18.43 -8.35 -1.07
C ILE A 116 -19.72 -7.85 -1.71
N ARG A 117 -20.37 -8.70 -2.51
CA ARG A 117 -21.76 -8.46 -2.90
C ARG A 117 -22.60 -8.62 -1.63
N VAL A 118 -23.07 -7.50 -1.09
CA VAL A 118 -24.16 -7.48 -0.09
C VAL A 118 -25.47 -7.37 -0.85
#